data_AF-Q58538-F1
#
_entry.id   AF-Q58538-F1
#
_cell.length_a   1.000
_cell.length_b   1.000
_cell.length_c   1.000
_cell.angle_alpha   90.00
_cell.angle_beta   90.00
_cell.angle_gamma   90.00
#
_symmetry.space_group_name_H-M   'P 1'
#
loop_
_entity.id
_entity.type
_entity.pdbx_description
1 polymer ?
#
loop_
_entity_poly.entity_id
_entity_poly.type
_entity_poly.pdbx_seq_one_letter_code
_entity_poly.pdbx_strand_id
1 'polypeptide(L)'
;MKSVKKLLLLAFAVCLAVGFSGCLEQPKIEVVGQKIQKVDADNTKIEIQVLVDNPNPIGISIDKISFDIYALVGGDKIYLGHGEQSNIKITSGNTTFTLPVTISNKKLVEVALKEKSTKIPIEIKGDIAVNLFITKVNIPIDIQQEIDVSAIAKEEVLNQLNNLNPNQIQSIAQ
;
A
#
# COMPACT_ATOMS: atom_id res chain seq x y z
N MET A 1 -13.64 -4.49 -2.35
CA MET A 1 -12.44 -5.32 -2.07
C MET A 1 -11.52 -5.63 -3.26
N LYS A 2 -11.89 -5.47 -4.55
CA LYS A 2 -10.97 -5.79 -5.67
C LYS A 2 -9.98 -4.67 -6.03
N SER A 3 -10.32 -3.40 -5.83
CA SER A 3 -9.49 -2.28 -6.29
C SER A 3 -8.35 -1.93 -5.32
N VAL A 4 -8.57 -1.98 -4.00
CA VAL A 4 -7.53 -1.66 -3.01
C VAL A 4 -6.50 -2.79 -2.87
N LYS A 5 -6.91 -4.05 -3.07
CA LYS A 5 -5.97 -5.18 -3.17
C LYS A 5 -4.98 -4.98 -4.32
N LYS A 6 -5.41 -4.40 -5.46
CA LYS A 6 -4.54 -4.10 -6.60
C LYS A 6 -3.56 -2.94 -6.35
N LEU A 7 -3.92 -2.01 -5.46
CA LEU A 7 -3.14 -0.80 -5.17
C LEU A 7 -1.75 -1.08 -4.60
N LEU A 8 -1.62 -2.15 -3.81
CA LEU A 8 -0.38 -2.47 -3.11
C LEU A 8 0.33 -3.69 -3.71
N LEU A 9 -0.41 -4.59 -4.37
CA LEU A 9 0.16 -5.75 -5.05
C LEU A 9 1.08 -5.37 -6.21
N LEU A 10 0.80 -4.25 -6.89
CA LEU A 10 1.59 -3.85 -8.07
C LEU A 10 2.91 -3.16 -7.69
N ALA A 11 3.00 -2.57 -6.49
CA ALA A 11 4.16 -1.77 -6.11
C ALA A 11 5.39 -2.55 -5.62
N PHE A 12 5.19 -3.79 -5.20
CA PHE A 12 6.26 -4.62 -4.64
C PHE A 12 6.65 -5.79 -5.55
N ALA A 13 5.74 -6.26 -6.42
CA ALA A 13 5.95 -7.47 -7.24
C ALA A 13 6.89 -7.27 -8.45
N VAL A 14 7.05 -6.04 -8.97
CA VAL A 14 7.80 -5.78 -10.21
C VAL A 14 9.32 -5.75 -9.99
N CYS A 15 9.77 -5.69 -8.74
CA CYS A 15 11.12 -5.27 -8.39
C CYS A 15 12.10 -6.45 -8.16
N LEU A 16 11.64 -7.62 -7.73
CA LEU A 16 12.55 -8.77 -7.52
C LEU A 16 13.02 -9.45 -8.83
N ALA A 17 12.76 -8.87 -10.00
CA ALA A 17 13.00 -9.47 -11.30
C ALA A 17 14.48 -9.47 -11.78
N VAL A 18 15.40 -8.77 -11.12
CA VAL A 18 16.72 -8.44 -11.73
C VAL A 18 17.92 -9.27 -11.22
N GLY A 19 17.70 -10.34 -10.44
CA GLY A 19 18.80 -11.14 -9.85
C GLY A 19 18.71 -12.66 -9.99
N PHE A 20 17.65 -13.21 -10.58
CA PHE A 20 17.36 -14.65 -10.56
C PHE A 20 17.80 -15.38 -11.84
N SER A 21 19.02 -15.14 -12.32
CA SER A 21 19.59 -15.83 -13.49
C SER A 21 20.07 -17.27 -13.19
N GLY A 22 19.66 -17.87 -12.05
CA GLY A 22 20.02 -19.25 -11.69
C GLY A 22 19.28 -19.78 -10.46
N CYS A 23 18.83 -21.04 -10.54
CA CYS A 23 18.27 -21.97 -9.53
C CYS A 23 17.20 -21.49 -8.52
N LEU A 24 16.98 -20.19 -8.36
CA LEU A 24 16.11 -19.61 -7.34
C LEU A 24 14.85 -19.04 -8.01
N GLU A 25 13.69 -19.32 -7.42
CA GLU A 25 12.37 -18.88 -7.89
C GLU A 25 12.00 -17.53 -7.24
N GLN A 26 11.20 -16.70 -7.90
CA GLN A 26 10.82 -15.39 -7.37
C GLN A 26 9.85 -15.54 -6.18
N PRO A 27 10.06 -14.82 -5.06
CA PRO A 27 9.05 -14.75 -4.00
C PRO A 27 7.73 -14.17 -4.51
N LYS A 28 6.61 -14.78 -4.12
CA LYS A 28 5.27 -14.26 -4.39
C LYS A 28 4.87 -13.31 -3.28
N ILE A 29 4.34 -12.15 -3.63
CA ILE A 29 3.91 -11.14 -2.68
C ILE A 29 2.40 -10.92 -2.82
N GLU A 30 1.70 -10.92 -1.70
CA GLU A 30 0.26 -10.66 -1.63
C GLU A 30 -0.04 -9.66 -0.51
N VAL A 31 -0.95 -8.71 -0.79
CA VAL A 31 -1.53 -7.86 0.26
C VAL A 31 -2.75 -8.56 0.82
N VAL A 32 -2.60 -9.10 2.02
CA VAL A 32 -3.61 -9.94 2.67
C VAL A 32 -4.59 -9.13 3.51
N GLY A 33 -4.21 -7.91 3.90
CA GLY A 33 -5.09 -7.04 4.68
C GLY A 33 -4.61 -5.61 4.78
N GLN A 34 -5.51 -4.76 5.27
CA GLN A 34 -5.21 -3.37 5.63
C GLN A 34 -5.94 -3.03 6.92
N LYS A 35 -5.33 -2.20 7.76
CA LYS A 35 -5.92 -1.73 9.01
C LYS A 35 -5.69 -0.24 9.13
N ILE A 36 -6.75 0.53 9.31
CA ILE A 36 -6.63 1.93 9.68
C ILE A 36 -6.27 1.96 11.17
N GLN A 37 -5.05 2.42 11.49
CA GLN A 37 -4.57 2.51 12.86
C GLN A 37 -5.06 3.78 13.55
N LYS A 38 -5.08 4.90 12.82
CA LYS A 38 -5.51 6.19 13.32
C LYS A 38 -5.99 7.06 12.17
N VAL A 39 -7.07 7.80 12.40
CA VAL A 39 -7.49 8.93 11.58
C VAL A 39 -7.50 10.15 12.48
N ASP A 40 -6.77 11.20 12.10
CA ASP A 40 -6.91 12.52 12.68
C ASP A 40 -7.19 13.58 11.59
N ALA A 41 -7.30 14.85 11.98
CA ALA A 41 -7.65 15.91 11.03
C ALA A 41 -6.64 16.03 9.88
N ASP A 42 -5.37 15.76 10.15
CA ASP A 42 -4.28 15.98 9.21
C ASP A 42 -3.93 14.69 8.44
N ASN A 43 -3.93 13.54 9.12
CA ASN A 43 -3.39 12.31 8.60
C ASN A 43 -4.24 11.07 8.87
N THR A 44 -4.19 10.13 7.93
CA THR A 44 -4.66 8.76 8.08
C THR A 44 -3.45 7.82 8.09
N LYS A 45 -3.30 7.05 9.17
CA LYS A 45 -2.28 6.02 9.33
C LYS A 45 -2.88 4.66 9.01
N ILE A 46 -2.31 3.98 8.03
CA ILE A 46 -2.75 2.68 7.51
C ILE A 46 -1.61 1.69 7.71
N GLU A 47 -1.91 0.52 8.26
CA GLU A 47 -1.02 -0.62 8.25
C GLU A 47 -1.46 -1.60 7.18
N ILE A 48 -0.56 -1.91 6.27
CA ILE A 48 -0.79 -2.88 5.20
C ILE A 48 -0.12 -4.18 5.61
N GLN A 49 -0.89 -5.26 5.66
CA GLN A 49 -0.38 -6.60 5.90
C GLN A 49 0.04 -7.21 4.57
N VAL A 50 1.33 -7.50 4.46
CA VAL A 50 1.95 -8.10 3.28
C VAL A 50 2.38 -9.51 3.63
N LEU A 51 1.91 -10.48 2.85
CA LEU A 51 2.37 -11.87 2.85
C LEU A 51 3.40 -12.03 1.73
N VAL A 52 4.54 -12.62 2.05
CA VAL A 52 5.57 -13.01 1.10
C VAL A 52 5.77 -14.51 1.20
N ASP A 53 5.52 -15.22 0.12
CA ASP A 53 5.83 -16.64 -0.05
C ASP A 53 7.15 -16.75 -0.80
N ASN A 54 8.22 -17.12 -0.11
CA ASN A 54 9.54 -17.31 -0.69
C ASN A 54 9.78 -18.81 -0.94
N PRO A 55 9.66 -19.31 -2.18
CA PRO A 55 9.84 -20.72 -2.50
C PRO A 55 11.29 -21.19 -2.35
N ASN A 56 12.24 -20.26 -2.19
CA ASN A 56 13.66 -20.61 -2.06
C ASN A 56 13.99 -21.12 -0.66
N PRO A 57 14.94 -22.07 -0.54
CA PRO A 57 15.44 -22.51 0.77
C PRO A 57 16.25 -21.43 1.50
N ILE A 58 16.65 -20.36 0.80
CA ILE A 58 17.44 -19.25 1.33
C ILE A 58 16.52 -18.03 1.53
N GLY A 59 16.56 -17.47 2.74
CA GLY A 59 15.86 -16.23 3.07
C GLY A 59 16.58 -14.98 2.54
N ILE A 60 15.84 -13.88 2.44
CA ILE A 60 16.37 -12.56 2.07
C ILE A 60 16.07 -11.55 3.18
N SER A 61 16.96 -10.57 3.34
CA SER A 61 16.72 -9.44 4.24
C SER A 61 16.45 -8.20 3.41
N ILE A 62 15.42 -7.44 3.78
CA ILE A 62 15.15 -6.12 3.21
C ILE A 62 15.58 -5.09 4.24
N ASP A 63 16.65 -4.39 3.93
CA ASP A 63 17.23 -3.36 4.80
C ASP A 63 16.21 -2.22 4.97
N LYS A 64 15.61 -1.75 3.86
CA LYS A 64 14.58 -0.70 3.86
C LYS A 64 13.62 -0.81 2.67
N ILE A 65 12.33 -0.58 2.92
CA ILE A 65 11.31 -0.20 1.94
C ILE A 65 10.98 1.26 2.23
N SER A 66 10.97 2.12 1.21
CA SER A 66 10.65 3.55 1.35
C SER A 66 9.99 4.05 0.08
N PHE A 67 8.77 4.60 0.17
CA PHE A 67 8.07 5.13 -0.99
C PHE A 67 7.16 6.29 -0.63
N ASP A 68 7.02 7.19 -1.59
CA ASP A 68 6.10 8.31 -1.59
C ASP A 68 4.93 8.02 -2.53
N ILE A 69 3.77 8.55 -2.17
CA ILE A 69 2.52 8.42 -2.92
C ILE A 69 2.14 9.81 -3.41
N TYR A 70 1.84 9.94 -4.69
CA TYR A 70 1.47 11.18 -5.37
C TYR A 70 0.14 11.01 -6.09
N ALA A 71 -0.71 12.04 -6.12
CA ALA A 71 -1.80 12.14 -7.09
C ALA A 71 -1.31 12.90 -8.33
N LEU A 72 -1.75 12.48 -9.52
CA LEU A 72 -1.41 13.10 -10.79
C LEU A 72 -2.60 13.94 -11.29
N VAL A 73 -2.66 15.21 -10.88
CA VAL A 73 -3.86 16.05 -11.08
C VAL A 73 -3.58 17.16 -12.05
N GLY A 74 -4.27 17.20 -13.19
CA GLY A 74 -4.12 18.28 -14.18
C GLY A 74 -2.68 18.52 -14.67
N GLY A 75 -1.81 17.50 -14.62
CA GLY A 75 -0.38 17.59 -14.94
C GLY A 75 0.54 17.85 -13.75
N ASP A 76 0.00 18.21 -12.59
CA ASP A 76 0.75 18.40 -11.35
C ASP A 76 0.90 17.08 -10.57
N LYS A 77 2.02 16.93 -9.87
CA LYS A 77 2.22 15.86 -8.88
C LYS A 77 1.97 16.40 -7.47
N ILE A 78 0.92 15.91 -6.83
CA ILE A 78 0.55 16.30 -5.46
C ILE A 78 0.95 15.19 -4.51
N TYR A 79 1.92 15.46 -3.63
CA TYR A 79 2.31 14.52 -2.58
C TYR A 79 1.13 14.23 -1.65
N LEU A 80 0.79 12.95 -1.51
CA LEU A 80 -0.28 12.45 -0.66
C LEU A 80 0.26 11.86 0.63
N GLY A 81 1.43 11.23 0.63
CA GLY A 81 1.91 10.51 1.79
C GLY A 81 3.13 9.64 1.54
N HIS A 82 3.49 8.87 2.57
CA HIS A 82 4.71 8.07 2.59
C HIS A 82 4.49 6.75 3.33
N GLY A 83 5.17 5.71 2.88
CA GLY A 83 5.31 4.45 3.58
C GLY A 83 6.77 4.04 3.69
N GLU A 84 7.15 3.57 4.87
CA GLU A 84 8.47 2.99 5.08
C GLU A 84 8.45 1.86 6.10
N GLN A 85 9.35 0.90 5.91
CA GLN A 85 9.63 -0.15 6.88
C GLN A 85 11.09 -0.60 6.72
N SER A 86 11.76 -0.95 7.82
CA SER A 86 13.16 -1.38 7.80
C SER A 86 13.33 -2.76 8.42
N ASN A 87 14.45 -3.41 8.13
CA ASN A 87 14.88 -4.66 8.75
C ASN A 87 13.86 -5.81 8.62
N ILE A 88 13.25 -5.98 7.44
CA ILE A 88 12.28 -7.05 7.20
C ILE A 88 13.05 -8.31 6.83
N LYS A 89 12.85 -9.38 7.59
CA LYS A 89 13.44 -10.68 7.31
C LYS A 89 12.42 -11.58 6.61
N ILE A 90 12.65 -11.91 5.35
CA ILE A 90 11.87 -12.90 4.60
C ILE A 90 12.55 -14.26 4.74
N THR A 91 11.87 -15.19 5.40
CA THR A 91 12.36 -16.56 5.57
C THR A 91 12.05 -17.43 4.35
N SER A 92 12.44 -18.71 4.37
CA SER A 92 11.90 -19.67 3.40
C SER A 92 10.44 -19.95 3.73
N GLY A 93 9.58 -20.02 2.71
CA GLY A 93 8.13 -20.11 2.84
C GLY A 93 7.47 -18.77 3.18
N ASN A 94 6.40 -18.83 3.96
CA ASN A 94 5.53 -17.69 4.23
C ASN A 94 6.09 -16.76 5.31
N THR A 95 6.23 -15.48 4.98
CA THR A 95 6.55 -14.40 5.91
C THR A 95 5.48 -13.33 5.82
N THR A 96 4.92 -12.91 6.95
CA THR A 96 4.01 -11.75 7.01
C THR A 96 4.69 -10.58 7.70
N PHE A 97 4.55 -9.38 7.15
CA PHE A 97 5.00 -8.15 7.78
C PHE A 97 3.99 -7.02 7.58
N THR A 98 4.07 -5.99 8.42
CA THR A 98 3.24 -4.79 8.33
C THR A 98 4.03 -3.62 7.76
N LEU A 99 3.45 -2.96 6.76
CA LEU A 99 3.99 -1.78 6.12
C LEU A 99 3.14 -0.56 6.53
N PRO A 100 3.66 0.32 7.40
CA PRO A 100 2.94 1.53 7.79
C PRO A 100 2.99 2.56 6.67
N VAL A 101 1.83 3.15 6.39
CA VAL A 101 1.64 4.21 5.40
C VAL A 101 0.89 5.35 6.05
N THR A 102 1.37 6.57 5.86
CA THR A 102 0.69 7.78 6.33
C THR A 102 0.26 8.60 5.12
N ILE A 103 -1.04 8.94 5.06
CA ILE A 103 -1.63 9.75 3.99
C ILE A 103 -2.18 11.05 4.59
N SER A 104 -1.97 12.18 3.92
CA SER A 104 -2.51 13.48 4.30
C SER A 104 -3.97 13.64 3.86
N ASN A 105 -4.86 13.82 4.83
CA ASN A 105 -6.29 13.99 4.60
C ASN A 105 -6.58 15.31 3.85
N LYS A 106 -5.88 16.39 4.23
CA LYS A 106 -5.99 17.69 3.54
C LYS A 106 -5.62 17.58 2.05
N LYS A 107 -4.58 16.82 1.72
CA LYS A 107 -4.14 16.63 0.33
C LYS A 107 -5.07 15.74 -0.46
N LEU A 108 -5.63 14.70 0.14
CA LEU A 108 -6.69 13.91 -0.49
C LEU A 108 -7.92 14.77 -0.84
N VAL A 109 -8.36 15.66 0.06
CA VAL A 109 -9.48 16.58 -0.20
C VAL A 109 -9.12 17.57 -1.32
N GLU A 110 -7.91 18.16 -1.28
CA GLU A 110 -7.42 19.06 -2.33
C GLU A 110 -7.46 18.39 -3.72
N VAL A 111 -6.97 17.15 -3.81
CA VAL A 111 -6.97 16.34 -5.04
C VAL A 111 -8.37 16.04 -5.52
N ALA A 112 -9.26 15.59 -4.63
CA ALA A 112 -10.65 15.28 -4.99
C ALA A 112 -11.41 16.52 -5.51
N LEU A 113 -11.16 17.70 -4.92
CA LEU A 113 -11.75 18.97 -5.38
C LEU A 113 -11.20 19.41 -6.74
N LYS A 114 -9.91 19.19 -7.01
CA LYS A 114 -9.27 19.56 -8.28
C LYS A 114 -9.67 18.63 -9.43
N GLU A 115 -9.64 17.32 -9.22
CA GLU A 115 -9.96 16.32 -10.25
C GLU A 115 -11.44 16.31 -10.63
N LYS A 116 -12.33 16.73 -9.71
CA LYS A 116 -13.79 16.63 -9.89
C LYS A 116 -14.25 15.20 -10.27
N SER A 117 -13.44 14.21 -9.90
CA SER A 117 -13.58 12.80 -10.24
C SER A 117 -13.29 11.97 -9.01
N THR A 118 -13.99 10.84 -8.85
CA THR A 118 -13.66 9.84 -7.84
C THR A 118 -12.53 8.93 -8.30
N LYS A 119 -12.15 8.99 -9.57
CA LYS A 119 -11.02 8.28 -10.15
C LYS A 119 -9.81 9.19 -10.15
N ILE A 120 -8.83 8.85 -9.32
CA ILE A 120 -7.63 9.66 -9.12
C ILE A 120 -6.44 8.83 -9.62
N PRO A 121 -5.73 9.27 -10.66
CA PRO A 121 -4.44 8.68 -11.02
C PRO A 121 -3.43 8.94 -9.91
N ILE A 122 -2.79 7.88 -9.44
CA ILE A 122 -1.80 7.88 -8.37
C ILE A 122 -0.48 7.36 -8.92
N GLU A 123 0.61 7.97 -8.48
CA GLU A 123 1.98 7.51 -8.72
C GLU A 123 2.63 7.14 -7.38
N ILE A 124 3.26 5.98 -7.29
CA ILE A 124 4.02 5.52 -6.14
C ILE A 124 5.48 5.44 -6.57
N LYS A 125 6.35 6.21 -5.92
CA LYS A 125 7.80 6.24 -6.20
C LYS A 125 8.61 5.94 -4.96
N GLY A 126 9.64 5.14 -5.10
CA GLY A 126 10.46 4.77 -3.96
C GLY A 126 11.54 3.77 -4.31
N ASP A 127 12.05 3.11 -3.27
CA ASP A 127 13.17 2.19 -3.36
C ASP A 127 13.03 1.06 -2.33
N ILE A 128 13.52 -0.11 -2.72
CA ILE A 128 13.62 -1.30 -1.86
C ILE A 128 15.09 -1.71 -1.81
N ALA A 129 15.73 -1.52 -0.66
CA ALA A 129 17.09 -1.98 -0.40
C ALA A 129 17.05 -3.44 0.05
N VAL A 130 17.33 -4.37 -0.85
CA VAL A 130 17.38 -5.82 -0.58
C VAL A 130 18.83 -6.26 -0.38
N ASN A 131 19.07 -6.94 0.73
CA ASN A 131 20.35 -7.57 1.04
C ASN A 131 20.25 -9.07 0.73
N LEU A 132 20.77 -9.44 -0.43
CA LEU A 132 20.97 -10.84 -0.82
C LEU A 132 22.27 -11.35 -0.20
N PHE A 133 22.40 -12.67 -0.04
CA PHE A 133 23.57 -13.28 0.61
C PHE A 133 24.92 -12.83 0.02
N ILE A 134 24.97 -12.53 -1.29
CA ILE A 134 26.18 -12.16 -2.03
C ILE A 134 26.27 -10.68 -2.41
N THR A 135 25.16 -9.93 -2.38
CA THR A 135 25.13 -8.55 -2.90
C THR A 135 23.95 -7.78 -2.34
N LYS A 136 24.07 -6.45 -2.31
CA LYS A 136 22.96 -5.55 -2.05
C LYS A 136 22.39 -5.05 -3.36
N VAL A 137 21.07 -5.16 -3.52
CA VAL A 137 20.34 -4.67 -4.68
C VAL A 137 19.41 -3.57 -4.19
N ASN A 138 19.51 -2.38 -4.77
CA ASN A 138 18.46 -1.38 -4.62
C ASN A 138 17.50 -1.51 -5.78
N ILE A 139 16.21 -1.64 -5.49
CA ILE A 139 15.20 -1.79 -6.52
C ILE A 139 14.25 -0.59 -6.53
N PRO A 140 14.22 0.18 -7.63
CA PRO A 140 13.33 1.33 -7.74
C PRO A 140 11.88 0.87 -7.85
N ILE A 141 11.00 1.58 -7.15
CA ILE A 141 9.54 1.50 -7.24
C ILE A 141 9.09 2.68 -8.12
N ASP A 142 8.40 2.41 -9.23
CA ASP A 142 7.71 3.42 -10.03
C ASP A 142 6.41 2.83 -10.60
N ILE A 143 5.29 3.09 -9.92
CA ILE A 143 3.98 2.53 -10.26
C ILE A 143 3.00 3.68 -10.48
N GLN A 144 2.32 3.66 -11.62
CA GLN A 144 1.18 4.54 -11.89
C GLN A 144 -0.10 3.71 -11.99
N GLN A 145 -1.16 4.13 -11.28
CA GLN A 145 -2.46 3.45 -11.28
C GLN A 145 -3.61 4.43 -11.02
N GLU A 146 -4.77 4.22 -11.64
CA GLU A 146 -6.00 4.94 -11.32
C GLU A 146 -6.74 4.27 -10.17
N ILE A 147 -7.07 5.03 -9.12
CA ILE A 147 -7.83 4.55 -7.96
C ILE A 147 -9.21 5.19 -7.96
N ASP A 148 -10.24 4.38 -7.77
CA ASP A 148 -11.58 4.86 -7.49
C ASP A 148 -11.81 5.02 -5.98
N VAL A 149 -11.75 6.25 -5.48
CA VAL A 149 -11.98 6.56 -4.06
C VAL A 149 -13.44 6.40 -3.64
N SER A 150 -14.40 6.32 -4.57
CA SER A 150 -15.81 6.10 -4.22
C SER A 150 -16.03 4.74 -3.59
N ALA A 151 -15.27 3.72 -4.02
CA ALA A 151 -15.31 2.39 -3.44
C ALA A 151 -14.78 2.38 -2.00
N ILE A 152 -13.75 3.19 -1.72
CA ILE A 152 -13.15 3.32 -0.39
C ILE A 152 -14.13 4.02 0.57
N ALA A 153 -14.72 5.14 0.13
CA ALA A 153 -15.70 5.87 0.94
C ALA A 153 -16.94 5.01 1.25
N LYS A 154 -17.44 4.23 0.28
CA LYS A 154 -18.56 3.31 0.49
C LYS A 154 -18.25 2.22 1.50
N GLU A 155 -17.08 1.60 1.44
CA GLU A 155 -16.67 0.56 2.40
C GLU A 155 -16.52 1.14 3.82
N GLU A 156 -15.96 2.34 3.96
CA GLU A 156 -15.83 2.99 5.26
C GLU A 156 -17.21 3.34 5.86
N VAL A 157 -18.09 3.92 5.06
CA VAL A 157 -19.48 4.19 5.50
C VAL A 157 -20.18 2.89 5.89
N LEU A 158 -20.05 1.82 5.10
CA LEU A 158 -20.67 0.54 5.40
C LEU A 158 -20.10 -0.10 6.68
N ASN A 159 -18.80 -0.01 6.91
CA ASN A 159 -18.16 -0.50 8.13
C ASN A 159 -18.59 0.31 9.36
N GLN A 160 -18.71 1.63 9.23
CA GLN A 160 -19.25 2.47 10.30
C GLN A 160 -20.71 2.11 10.59
N LEU A 161 -21.55 1.96 9.56
CA LEU A 161 -22.94 1.53 9.69
C LEU A 161 -23.08 0.15 10.37
N ASN A 162 -22.22 -0.81 10.04
CA ASN A 162 -22.24 -2.15 10.64
C ASN A 162 -21.75 -2.19 12.09
N ASN A 163 -20.92 -1.22 12.48
CA ASN A 163 -20.43 -1.07 13.85
C ASN A 163 -21.35 -0.19 14.71
N LEU A 164 -22.35 0.47 14.12
CA LEU A 164 -23.41 1.13 14.89
C LEU A 164 -24.28 0.08 15.57
N ASN A 165 -24.51 0.27 16.87
CA ASN A 165 -25.49 -0.50 17.61
C ASN A 165 -26.87 -0.37 16.91
N PRO A 166 -27.69 -1.43 16.79
CA PRO A 166 -29.04 -1.36 16.24
C PRO A 166 -29.89 -0.15 16.73
N ASN A 167 -29.69 0.27 17.99
CA ASN A 167 -30.36 1.45 18.56
C ASN A 167 -29.94 2.78 17.92
N GLN A 168 -28.73 2.88 17.36
CA GLN A 168 -28.26 4.07 16.63
C GLN A 168 -28.78 4.09 15.19
N ILE A 169 -28.96 2.93 14.55
CA ILE A 169 -29.51 2.83 13.19
C ILE A 169 -30.95 3.37 13.13
N GLN A 170 -31.77 3.12 14.16
CA GLN A 170 -33.14 3.64 14.22
C GLN A 170 -33.22 5.18 14.29
N SER A 171 -32.20 5.85 14.83
CA SER A 171 -32.16 7.32 14.91
C SER A 171 -31.75 8.01 13.61
N ILE A 172 -31.17 7.27 12.67
CA ILE A 172 -30.70 7.79 11.36
C ILE A 172 -31.77 7.57 10.27
N ALA A 173 -32.77 6.72 10.53
CA ALA A 173 -33.88 6.42 9.62
C ALA A 173 -35.13 7.31 9.83
N GLN A 174 -35.01 8.39 10.62
CA GLN A 174 -36.03 9.43 10.83
C GLN A 174 -35.57 10.74 10.24
#